data_AF-A0A7S3ICA5-F1
#
_entry.id   AF-A0A7S3ICA5-F1
#
_cell.length_a   1.000
_cell.length_b   1.000
_cell.length_c   1.000
_cell.angle_alpha   90.00
_cell.angle_beta   90.00
_cell.angle_gamma   90.00
#
_symmetry.space_group_name_H-M   'P 1'
#
loop_
_entity.id
_entity.type
_entity.pdbx_description
1 polymer ?
#
loop_
_entity_poly.entity_id
_entity_poly.type
_entity_poly.pdbx_seq_one_letter_code
_entity_poly.pdbx_strand_id
1 'polypeptide(L)'
;MIEMFNAINALSDESSLFEIGILANPLLLIAIAGSTIFHCLICYIPFFEGIFGTVELTFNDWVLVLAFSLPVVFLDEILKIVARKKTARELRIRLEASKKAN
;
A
#
# COMPACT_ATOMS: atom_id res chain seq x y z
N MET A 1 -2.21 6.16 8.51
CA MET A 1 -1.63 6.48 7.18
C MET A 1 -0.72 5.37 6.66
N ILE A 2 0.35 4.97 7.37
CA ILE A 2 1.25 3.88 6.92
C ILE A 2 0.50 2.59 6.55
N GLU A 3 -0.33 2.06 7.47
CA GLU A 3 -1.12 0.85 7.23
C GLU A 3 -2.11 0.98 6.06
N MET A 4 -2.66 2.18 5.86
CA MET A 4 -3.61 2.42 4.77
C MET A 4 -2.88 2.49 3.43
N PHE A 5 -1.69 3.10 3.39
CA PHE A 5 -0.82 3.05 2.21
C PHE A 5 -0.30 1.64 1.95
N ASN A 6 0.00 0.88 3.00
CA ASN A 6 0.38 -0.52 2.90
C ASN A 6 -0.76 -1.39 2.35
N ALA A 7 -2.01 -1.14 2.76
CA ALA A 7 -3.19 -1.81 2.24
C ALA A 7 -3.45 -1.48 0.76
N ILE A 8 -3.18 -0.24 0.32
CA ILE A 8 -3.18 0.12 -1.11
C ILE A 8 -2.14 -0.71 -1.86
N ASN A 9 -0.96 -0.91 -1.27
CA ASN A 9 0.08 -1.72 -1.89
C ASN A 9 -0.27 -3.22 -1.90
N ALA A 10 -0.88 -3.76 -0.84
CA ALA A 10 -1.34 -5.15 -0.78
C ALA A 10 -2.40 -5.47 -1.85
N LEU A 11 -3.04 -4.46 -2.47
CA LEU A 11 -3.88 -4.64 -3.65
C LEU A 11 -3.11 -5.27 -4.83
N SER A 12 -1.79 -5.07 -4.90
CA SER A 12 -0.94 -5.40 -6.04
C SER A 12 -0.07 -6.65 -5.79
N ASP A 13 -0.61 -7.68 -5.15
CA ASP A 13 0.14 -8.90 -4.80
C ASP A 13 0.81 -9.60 -6.01
N GLU A 14 0.28 -9.45 -7.24
CA GLU A 14 0.80 -10.14 -8.43
C GLU A 14 1.20 -9.24 -9.61
N SER A 15 0.91 -7.94 -9.62
CA SER A 15 1.39 -7.05 -10.71
C SER A 15 1.57 -5.61 -10.28
N SER A 16 2.33 -4.82 -11.04
CA SER A 16 2.67 -3.44 -10.68
C SER A 16 1.42 -2.57 -10.55
N LEU A 17 1.42 -1.64 -9.58
CA LEU A 17 0.40 -0.59 -9.45
C LEU A 17 0.19 0.19 -10.77
N PHE A 18 1.22 0.26 -11.61
CA PHE A 18 1.17 0.89 -12.94
C PHE A 18 0.57 0.01 -14.04
N GLU A 19 0.49 -1.31 -13.87
CA GLU A 19 -0.05 -2.25 -14.88
C GLU A 19 -1.52 -2.63 -14.62
N ILE A 20 -1.92 -2.84 -13.36
CA ILE A 20 -3.30 -3.25 -13.03
C ILE A 20 -4.23 -2.03 -12.93
N GLY A 21 -3.68 -0.86 -12.60
CA GLY A 21 -4.44 0.34 -12.28
C GLY A 21 -5.06 0.29 -10.89
N ILE A 22 -5.11 1.45 -10.22
CA ILE A 22 -5.54 1.60 -8.82
C ILE A 22 -7.00 1.12 -8.61
N LEU A 23 -7.82 1.09 -9.67
CA LEU A 23 -9.25 0.76 -9.64
C LEU A 23 -9.58 -0.74 -9.76
N ALA A 24 -8.58 -1.63 -9.75
CA ALA A 24 -8.80 -3.07 -9.93
C ALA A 24 -9.70 -3.71 -8.86
N ASN A 25 -9.68 -3.18 -7.63
CA ASN A 25 -10.56 -3.60 -6.54
C ASN A 25 -11.25 -2.39 -5.89
N PRO A 26 -12.43 -1.98 -6.39
CA PRO A 26 -13.14 -0.83 -5.86
C PRO A 26 -13.64 -1.05 -4.42
N LEU A 27 -13.88 -2.30 -4.00
CA LEU A 27 -14.32 -2.61 -2.64
C LEU A 27 -13.23 -2.33 -1.61
N LEU A 28 -11.98 -2.71 -1.92
CA LEU A 28 -10.83 -2.41 -1.08
C LEU A 28 -10.57 -0.91 -1.01
N LEU A 29 -10.69 -0.19 -2.13
CA LEU A 29 -10.56 1.27 -2.15
C LEU A 29 -11.59 1.95 -1.24
N ILE A 30 -12.84 1.48 -1.25
CA ILE A 30 -13.89 1.99 -0.36
C ILE A 30 -13.53 1.72 1.10
N ALA A 31 -13.02 0.53 1.43
CA ALA A 31 -12.60 0.21 2.80
C ALA A 31 -11.45 1.10 3.28
N ILE A 32 -10.46 1.36 2.43
CA ILE A 32 -9.32 2.24 2.72
C ILE A 32 -9.80 3.68 2.88
N ALA A 33 -10.63 4.18 1.96
CA ALA A 33 -11.21 5.52 2.03
C ALA A 33 -12.06 5.71 3.29
N GLY A 34 -12.90 4.72 3.63
CA GLY A 34 -13.68 4.73 4.86
C GLY A 34 -12.78 4.79 6.10
N SER A 35 -11.71 4.00 6.14
CA SER A 35 -10.72 4.05 7.22
C SER A 35 -10.04 5.42 7.34
N THR A 36 -9.68 6.05 6.21
CA THR A 36 -9.11 7.41 6.19
C THR A 36 -10.09 8.43 6.76
N ILE A 37 -11.34 8.37 6.33
CA ILE A 37 -12.38 9.29 6.78
C ILE A 37 -12.60 9.12 8.29
N PHE A 38 -12.71 7.88 8.78
CA PHE A 38 -12.83 7.62 10.21
C PHE A 38 -11.65 8.15 11.02
N HIS A 39 -10.42 8.00 10.51
CA HIS A 39 -9.24 8.56 11.16
C HIS A 39 -9.32 10.08 11.27
N CYS A 40 -9.73 10.78 10.20
CA CYS A 40 -9.96 12.23 10.24
C CYS A 40 -11.09 12.60 11.21
N LEU A 41 -12.20 11.84 11.23
CA LEU A 41 -13.30 12.10 12.16
C LEU A 41 -12.85 12.00 13.62
N ILE A 42 -12.00 11.03 13.95
CA ILE A 42 -11.46 10.88 15.31
C ILE A 42 -10.59 12.09 15.70
N CYS A 43 -9.75 12.58 14.77
CA CYS A 43 -8.84 13.68 15.03
C CYS A 43 -9.50 15.07 15.07
N TYR A 44 -10.64 15.28 14.40
CA TYR A 44 -11.26 16.61 14.26
C TYR A 44 -12.61 16.77 14.94
N ILE A 45 -13.24 15.68 15.41
CA ILE A 45 -14.50 15.78 16.15
C ILE A 45 -14.19 15.72 17.65
N PRO A 46 -14.52 16.77 18.43
CA PRO A 46 -14.16 16.87 19.85
C PRO A 46 -14.76 15.75 20.71
N PHE A 47 -15.89 15.18 20.30
CA PHE A 47 -16.48 14.00 20.95
C PHE A 47 -15.55 12.78 20.90
N PHE A 48 -14.90 12.53 19.76
CA PHE A 48 -13.99 11.40 19.61
C PHE A 48 -12.61 11.70 20.20
N GLU A 49 -12.13 12.94 20.10
CA GLU A 49 -10.91 13.40 20.77
C GLU A 49 -10.93 13.06 22.27
N GLY A 50 -12.03 13.36 22.98
CA GLY A 50 -12.17 13.06 24.40
C GLY A 50 -12.23 11.57 24.75
N ILE A 51 -12.69 10.71 23.84
CA ILE A 51 -12.78 9.25 24.04
C ILE A 51 -11.43 8.58 23.76
N PHE A 52 -10.77 8.98 22.66
CA PHE A 52 -9.55 8.34 22.18
C PHE A 52 -8.27 9.03 22.66
N GLY A 53 -8.36 10.19 23.32
CA GLY A 53 -7.20 10.97 23.77
C GLY A 53 -6.34 11.44 22.60
N THR A 54 -6.98 11.76 21.47
CA THR A 54 -6.28 12.26 20.27
C THR A 54 -6.24 13.79 20.29
N VAL A 55 -5.42 14.40 19.44
CA VAL A 55 -5.38 15.86 19.30
C VAL A 55 -5.53 16.22 17.84
N GLU A 56 -6.06 17.41 17.59
CA GLU A 56 -6.09 17.98 16.24
C GLU A 56 -4.67 18.08 15.68
N LEU A 57 -4.44 17.49 14.51
CA LEU A 57 -3.14 17.55 13.86
C LEU A 57 -2.96 18.91 13.16
N THR A 58 -1.86 19.58 13.43
CA THR A 58 -1.47 20.77 12.68
C THR A 58 -0.98 20.40 11.28
N PHE A 59 -0.91 21.37 10.37
CA PHE A 59 -0.37 21.14 9.03
C PHE A 59 1.06 20.56 9.04
N ASN A 60 1.90 20.99 9.98
CA ASN A 60 3.27 20.48 10.12
C ASN A 60 3.28 19.01 10.54
N ASP A 61 2.35 18.61 11.41
CA ASP A 61 2.22 17.21 11.84
C ASP A 61 1.78 16.32 10.67
N TRP A 62 0.87 16.81 9.82
CA TRP A 62 0.49 16.12 8.60
C TRP A 62 1.66 15.93 7.63
N VAL A 63 2.50 16.96 7.46
CA VAL A 63 3.70 16.85 6.63
C VAL A 63 4.65 15.80 7.19
N LEU A 64 4.84 15.74 8.51
CA LEU A 64 5.68 14.74 9.16
C LEU A 64 5.12 13.32 8.95
N VAL A 65 3.82 13.14 9.19
CA VAL A 65 3.13 11.85 8.99
C VAL A 65 3.26 11.37 7.54
N LEU A 66 3.09 12.27 6.57
CA LEU A 66 3.28 11.95 5.15
C LEU A 66 4.74 11.65 4.83
N ALA A 67 5.69 12.42 5.36
CA ALA A 67 7.11 12.22 5.13
C ALA A 67 7.61 10.85 5.62
N PHE A 68 7.07 10.34 6.73
CA PHE A 68 7.40 9.01 7.23
C PHE A 68 6.61 7.88 6.56
N SER A 69 5.42 8.16 6.03
CA SER A 69 4.55 7.13 5.43
C SER A 69 4.75 6.92 3.94
N LEU A 70 5.15 7.95 3.20
CA LEU A 70 5.46 7.83 1.77
C LEU A 70 6.62 6.86 1.45
N PRO A 71 7.74 6.84 2.20
CA PRO A 71 8.85 5.91 1.95
C PRO A 71 8.43 4.44 1.97
N VAL A 72 7.44 4.07 2.79
CA VAL A 72 6.90 2.70 2.87
C VAL A 72 6.35 2.26 1.51
N VAL A 73 5.71 3.17 0.77
CA VAL A 73 5.19 2.88 -0.59
C VAL A 73 6.33 2.62 -1.57
N PHE A 74 7.40 3.43 -1.52
CA PHE A 74 8.55 3.24 -2.39
C PHE A 74 9.30 1.95 -2.07
N LEU A 75 9.49 1.62 -0.79
CA LEU A 75 10.15 0.39 -0.37
C LEU A 75 9.39 -0.85 -0.85
N ASP A 76 8.06 -0.84 -0.72
CA ASP A 76 7.24 -1.97 -1.15
C ASP A 76 7.26 -2.18 -2.67
N GLU A 77 7.22 -1.11 -3.47
CA GLU A 77 7.35 -1.23 -4.94
C GLU A 77 8.74 -1.77 -5.34
N ILE A 78 9.81 -1.37 -4.65
CA ILE A 78 11.16 -1.92 -4.88
C ILE A 78 11.21 -3.42 -4.58
N LEU A 79 10.64 -3.86 -3.45
CA LEU A 79 10.59 -5.28 -3.08
C LEU A 79 9.80 -6.09 -4.11
N LYS A 80 8.68 -5.56 -4.59
CA LYS A 80 7.88 -6.18 -5.67
C LYS A 80 8.67 -6.29 -6.97
N ILE A 81 9.41 -5.25 -7.37
CA ILE A 81 10.27 -5.30 -8.57
C ILE A 81 11.32 -6.42 -8.44
N VAL A 82 11.95 -6.54 -7.28
CA VAL A 82 12.96 -7.59 -7.02
C VAL A 82 12.33 -8.98 -7.05
N ALA A 83 11.16 -9.16 -6.40
CA ALA A 83 10.41 -10.41 -6.41
C ALA A 83 10.03 -10.83 -7.83
N ARG A 84 9.47 -9.91 -8.65
CA ARG A 84 9.13 -10.16 -10.06
C ARG A 84 10.33 -10.63 -10.88
N LYS A 85 11.49 -9.98 -10.71
CA LYS A 85 12.73 -10.36 -11.40
C LYS A 85 13.19 -11.77 -11.03
N LYS A 86 13.04 -12.16 -9.76
CA LYS A 86 13.40 -13.51 -9.30
C LYS A 86 12.47 -14.57 -9.88
N THR A 87 11.15 -14.37 -9.80
CA THR A 87 10.15 -15.29 -10.35
C THR A 87 10.28 -15.47 -11.86
N ALA A 88 10.47 -14.37 -12.62
CA ALA A 88 10.67 -14.43 -14.06
C ALA A 88 11.94 -15.20 -14.46
N ARG A 89 13.01 -15.07 -13.67
CA ARG A 89 14.27 -15.82 -13.88
C ARG A 89 14.06 -17.32 -13.63
N GLU A 90 13.38 -17.69 -12.56
CA GLU A 90 13.09 -19.10 -12.23
C GLU A 90 12.23 -19.78 -13.31
N LEU A 91 11.19 -19.09 -13.80
CA LEU A 91 10.35 -19.59 -14.90
C LEU A 91 11.15 -19.83 -16.18
N ARG A 92 12.03 -18.91 -16.57
CA ARG A 92 12.90 -19.08 -17.75
C ARG A 92 13.79 -20.31 -17.64
N ILE A 93 14.41 -20.52 -16.47
CA ILE A 93 15.26 -21.70 -16.21
C ILE A 93 14.45 -23.01 -16.35
N ARG A 94 13.23 -23.05 -15.81
CA ARG A 94 12.34 -24.23 -15.91
C ARG A 94 11.92 -24.52 -17.36
N LEU A 95 11.60 -23.49 -18.13
CA LEU A 95 11.25 -23.59 -19.56
C LEU A 95 12.43 -24.10 -20.39
N GLU A 96 13.65 -23.62 -20.15
CA GLU A 96 14.86 -24.10 -20.82
C GLU A 96 15.17 -25.57 -20.48
N ALA A 97 14.97 -25.97 -19.21
CA ALA A 97 15.14 -27.36 -18.79
C ALA A 97 14.10 -28.29 -19.46
N SER A 98 12.84 -27.88 -19.53
CA SER A 98 11.78 -28.64 -20.21
C SER A 98 12.02 -28.78 -21.71
N LYS A 99 12.55 -27.75 -22.38
CA LYS A 99 12.91 -27.83 -23.81
C LYS A 99 14.10 -28.75 -24.10
N LYS A 100 15.04 -28.90 -23.16
CA LYS A 100 16.18 -29.83 -23.32
C LYS A 100 15.81 -31.29 -23.06
N ALA A 101 14.72 -31.53 -22.32
CA ALA A 101 14.27 -32.86 -21.95
C ALA A 101 13.32 -33.50 -22.98
N ASN A 102 12.96 -32.78 -24.05
CA ASN A 102 12.03 -33.19 -25.10
C ASN A 102 12.73 -33.13 -26.46
#